data_AF-A0AAW1LWS0-F1
#
_entry.id   AF-A0AAW1LWS0-F1
#
_cell.length_a   1.000
_cell.length_b   1.000
_cell.length_c   1.000
_cell.angle_alpha   90.00
_cell.angle_beta   90.00
_cell.angle_gamma   90.00
#
_symmetry.space_group_name_H-M   'P 1'
#
loop_
_entity.id
_entity.type
_entity.pdbx_description
1 polymer ?
#
loop_
_entity_poly.entity_id
_entity_poly.type
_entity_poly.pdbx_seq_one_letter_code
_entity_poly.pdbx_strand_id
1 'polypeptide(L)' 'MPKDLNSQLKKLVASLISYFEKERDSGGPRDVLKRVADALQLHPSTVSAISKNIKEGRPLCQQPQENTAS' A
#
# COMPACT_ATOMS: atom_id res chain seq x y z
N MET A 1 -0.82 -11.27 -15.04
CA MET A 1 -1.73 -10.23 -14.48
C MET A 1 -1.30 -9.94 -13.05
N PRO A 2 -1.33 -8.68 -12.56
CA PRO A 2 -1.09 -8.39 -11.16
C PRO A 2 -2.13 -9.16 -10.33
N LYS A 3 -1.68 -9.96 -9.35
CA LYS A 3 -2.61 -10.56 -8.40
C LYS A 3 -3.34 -9.44 -7.68
N ASP A 4 -4.67 -9.49 -7.69
CA ASP A 4 -5.44 -8.56 -6.89
C ASP A 4 -5.15 -8.83 -5.41
N LEU A 5 -4.53 -7.86 -4.75
CA LEU A 5 -4.19 -8.00 -3.34
C LEU A 5 -5.48 -7.97 -2.51
N ASN A 6 -5.63 -8.94 -1.60
CA ASN A 6 -6.73 -8.90 -0.65
C ASN A 6 -6.61 -7.67 0.28
N SER A 7 -7.72 -7.29 0.90
CA SER A 7 -7.83 -6.07 1.73
C SER A 7 -6.83 -6.03 2.88
N GLN A 8 -6.60 -7.17 3.53
CA GLN A 8 -5.65 -7.29 4.65
C GLN A 8 -4.21 -7.06 4.20
N LEU A 9 -3.82 -7.63 3.05
CA LEU A 9 -2.49 -7.44 2.49
C LEU A 9 -2.27 -6.00 2.01
N LYS A 10 -3.29 -5.35 1.43
CA LYS A 10 -3.23 -3.91 1.09
C LYS A 10 -2.99 -3.05 2.34
N LYS A 11 -3.67 -3.35 3.45
CA LYS A 11 -3.46 -2.67 4.75
C LYS A 11 -2.06 -2.90 5.29
N LEU A 12 -1.56 -4.14 5.26
CA LEU A 12 -0.21 -4.46 5.71
C LEU A 12 0.85 -3.69 4.91
N VAL A 13 0.75 -3.70 3.57
CA VAL A 13 1.65 -2.93 2.70
C VAL A 13 1.61 -1.45 3.05
N ALA A 14 0.42 -0.89 3.27
CA ALA A 14 0.28 0.51 3.65
C ALA A 14 0.92 0.84 5.00
N SER A 15 0.73 -0.02 6.02
CA SER A 15 1.38 0.15 7.33
C SER A 15 2.89 0.10 7.22
N LEU A 16 3.44 -0.82 6.43
CA LEU A 16 4.89 -0.94 6.22
C LEU A 16 5.47 0.28 5.49
N ILE A 17 4.80 0.77 4.44
CA ILE A 17 5.21 2.00 3.76
C ILE A 17 5.26 3.17 4.75
N SER A 18 4.18 3.40 5.50
CA SER A 18 4.11 4.50 6.46
C SER A 18 5.16 4.38 7.57
N TYR A 19 5.44 3.16 8.04
CA TYR A 19 6.48 2.92 9.04
C TYR A 19 7.88 3.26 8.50
N PHE A 20 8.23 2.73 7.32
CA PHE A 20 9.55 2.94 6.73
C PHE A 20 9.75 4.37 6.20
N GLU A 21 8.70 5.08 5.80
CA GLU A 21 8.80 6.51 5.50
C GLU A 21 9.17 7.33 6.75
N LYS A 22 8.57 7.02 7.91
CA LYS A 22 8.97 7.65 9.20
C LYS A 22 10.40 7.31 9.60
N GLU A 23 10.81 6.05 9.40
CA GLU A 23 12.19 5.61 9.67
C GLU A 23 13.18 6.35 8.76
N ARG A 24 12.88 6.48 7.46
CA ARG A 24 13.66 7.27 6.50
C ARG A 24 13.81 8.71 6.97
N ASP A 25 12.73 9.34 7.42
CA ASP A 25 12.75 10.73 7.90
C ASP A 25 13.61 10.89 9.18
N SER A 26 13.88 9.79 9.88
CA SER A 26 14.77 9.71 11.05
C SER A 26 16.20 9.26 10.71
N GLY A 27 16.57 9.21 9.43
CA GLY A 27 17.91 8.79 8.97
C GLY A 27 18.01 7.34 8.49
N GLY A 28 16.90 6.62 8.40
CA GLY A 28 16.84 5.26 7.87
C GLY A 28 16.96 5.16 6.33
N PRO A 29 16.86 3.95 5.78
CA PRO A 29 17.08 3.71 4.35
C PRO A 29 16.06 4.41 3.43
N ARG A 30 16.54 4.99 2.33
CA ARG A 30 15.74 5.83 1.41
C ARG A 30 14.82 5.05 0.48
N ASP A 31 15.19 3.82 0.11
CA ASP A 31 14.47 3.02 -0.90
C ASP A 31 13.25 2.27 -0.35
N VAL A 32 12.38 2.98 0.36
CA VAL A 32 11.24 2.41 1.11
C VAL A 32 10.37 1.49 0.23
N LEU A 33 9.92 1.96 -0.93
CA LEU A 33 9.01 1.21 -1.79
C LEU A 33 9.65 -0.07 -2.34
N LYS A 34 10.94 0.00 -2.71
CA LYS A 34 11.69 -1.15 -3.20
C LYS A 34 11.84 -2.21 -2.11
N ARG A 35 12.20 -1.79 -0.89
CA ARG A 35 12.33 -2.70 0.25
C ARG A 35 11.01 -3.41 0.58
N VAL A 36 9.89 -2.70 0.54
CA VAL A 36 8.56 -3.28 0.76
C VAL A 36 8.19 -4.26 -0.36
N ALA A 37 8.48 -3.91 -1.63
CA ALA A 37 8.25 -4.79 -2.77
C ALA A 37 9.06 -6.09 -2.67
N ASP A 38 10.37 -5.97 -2.37
CA ASP A 38 11.27 -7.12 -2.25
C ASP A 38 10.87 -8.02 -1.07
N ALA A 39 10.59 -7.44 0.10
CA ALA A 39 10.24 -8.20 1.31
C ALA A 39 8.94 -9.00 1.19
N LEU A 40 7.95 -8.46 0.47
CA LEU A 40 6.65 -9.09 0.27
C LEU A 40 6.54 -9.82 -1.06
N GLN A 41 7.61 -9.87 -1.85
CA GLN A 41 7.64 -10.41 -3.21
C GLN A 41 6.51 -9.86 -4.09
N LEU A 42 6.28 -8.55 -3.99
CA LEU A 42 5.26 -7.83 -4.74
C LEU A 42 5.86 -7.12 -5.94
N HIS A 43 5.04 -6.93 -6.97
CA HIS A 43 5.45 -6.12 -8.09
C HIS A 43 5.59 -4.64 -7.66
N PRO A 44 6.65 -3.91 -8.06
CA PRO A 44 6.89 -2.52 -7.64
C PRO A 44 5.72 -1.57 -7.96
N SER A 45 4.98 -1.83 -9.05
CA SER A 45 3.80 -1.04 -9.41
C SER A 45 2.65 -1.19 -8.41
N THR A 46 2.49 -2.35 -7.78
CA THR A 46 1.47 -2.58 -6.74
C THR A 46 1.76 -1.74 -5.50
N VAL A 47 3.02 -1.76 -5.05
CA VAL A 47 3.46 -0.98 -3.89
C VAL A 47 3.37 0.53 -4.18
N SER A 48 3.75 0.95 -5.39
CA SER A 48 3.64 2.34 -5.84
C SER A 48 2.18 2.83 -5.87
N ALA A 49 1.25 2.00 -6.37
CA ALA A 49 -0.18 2.32 -6.38
C ALA A 49 -0.74 2.49 -4.96
N ILE A 50 -0.33 1.61 -4.02
CA ILE A 50 -0.74 1.73 -2.61
C ILE A 50 -0.15 2.99 -1.98
N SER A 51 1.13 3.31 -2.20
CA SER A 51 1.76 4.55 -1.70
C SER A 51 1.03 5.79 -2.22
N LYS A 52 0.67 5.81 -3.51
CA LYS A 52 -0.12 6.90 -4.10
C LYS A 52 -1.47 7.05 -3.42
N ASN A 53 -2.20 5.95 -3.20
CA ASN A 53 -3.49 5.99 -2.52
C ASN A 53 -3.39 6.53 -1.08
N ILE A 54 -2.33 6.19 -0.33
CA ILE A 54 -2.10 6.73 1.02
C ILE A 54 -1.90 8.24 0.97
N LYS A 55 -1.04 8.73 0.06
CA LYS A 55 -0.74 10.17 -0.09
C LYS A 55 -1.95 10.99 -0.52
N GLU A 56 -2.82 10.39 -1.33
CA GLU A 56 -4.05 11.02 -1.81
C GLU A 56 -5.25 10.80 -0.88
N GLY A 57 -5.07 10.14 0.28
CA GLY A 57 -6.15 9.84 1.23
C GLY A 57 -7.24 8.93 0.66
N ARG A 58 -6.95 8.18 -0.41
CA ARG A 58 -7.92 7.31 -1.06
C ARG A 58 -8.12 6.01 -0.27
N PRO A 59 -9.34 5.47 -0.24
CA PRO A 59 -9.59 4.17 0.37
C PRO A 59 -8.78 3.07 -0.32
N LEU A 60 -8.05 2.30 0.47
CA LEU A 60 -7.22 1.18 -0.03
C LEU A 60 -8.05 -0.04 -0.47
N CYS A 61 -9.30 -0.10 -0.03
CA CYS A 61 -10.28 -1.10 -0.42
C CYS A 61 -11.51 -0.36 -0.89
N GLN A 62 -12.03 -0.71 -2.06
CA GLN A 62 -13.39 -0.32 -2.41
C GLN A 62 -14.30 -1.02 -1.39
N GLN A 63 -15.06 -0.26 -0.61
CA GLN A 63 -16.20 -0.84 0.08
C GLN A 63 -17.13 -1.40 -1.00
N PRO A 64 -17.73 -2.59 -0.81
CA PRO A 64 -18.83 -3.00 -1.66
C PRO A 64 -19.84 -1.84 -1.65
N GLN A 65 -20.13 -1.28 -2.82
CA GLN A 65 -21.22 -0.32 -2.91
C GLN A 65 -22.48 -1.12 -2.58
N GLU A 66 -22.98 -0.95 -1.37
CA GLU A 66 -24.27 -1.46 -0.96
C GLU A 66 -25.30 -0.70 -1.80
N ASN A 67 -25.68 -1.29 -2.95
CA ASN A 67 -26.82 -0.85 -3.72
C ASN A 67 -28.08 -1.18 -2.91
N THR A 68 -28.38 -0.38 -1.90
CA THR A 68 -29.74 -0.28 -1.35
C THR A 68 -30.54 0.59 -2.30
N ALA A 69 -31.01 -0.03 -3.38
CA ALA A 69 -32.21 0.41 -4.04
C ALA A 69 -33.39 0.05 -3.12
N SER A 70 -34.06 1.07 -2.57
CA SER A 70 -35.39 0.96 -1.96
C SER A 70 -36.13 2.27 -2.20
#